data_AF-A0A673X380-F1
#
_entry.id   AF-A0A673X380-F1
#
_cell.length_a   1.000
_cell.length_b   1.000
_cell.length_c   1.000
_cell.angle_alpha   90.00
_cell.angle_beta   90.00
_cell.angle_gamma   90.00
#
_symmetry.space_group_name_H-M   'P 1'
#
loop_
_entity.id
_entity.type
_entity.pdbx_description
1 polymer ?
#
loop_
_entity_poly.entity_id
_entity_poly.type
_entity_poly.pdbx_seq_one_letter_code
_entity_poly.pdbx_strand_id
1 'polypeptide(L)'
;MSTNKGAWTEEELRRLMEAVRKHLVGQAEPGSGPATIRKDKLYNNIPWTDVCQTVEKRHWSQCRIKWLGVLKHKMAYGQPVFSGGTKSLQGKVDLIKVLNAMQVEDFADIDWEEIAHTIGDVTPRYVQAHYYRLKVANVPLWQSMSCCEIIDFLNSRVLPNFEERLKVLIKSGEVVSRNDPQELFLLFDNEDGDYYSEVQNS
;
A
#
# COMPACT_ATOMS: atom_id res chain seq x y z
N MET A 1 28.83 -5.48 9.86
CA MET A 1 28.46 -4.13 10.35
C MET A 1 27.21 -4.25 11.19
N SER A 2 27.15 -3.60 12.36
CA SER A 2 25.97 -3.66 13.25
C SER A 2 24.83 -2.83 12.64
N THR A 3 23.72 -3.46 12.30
CA THR A 3 22.52 -2.79 11.74
C THR A 3 21.68 -2.22 12.88
N ASN A 4 21.35 -0.93 12.82
CA ASN A 4 20.53 -0.30 13.84
C ASN A 4 19.09 -0.84 13.82
N LYS A 5 18.60 -1.33 14.96
CA LYS A 5 17.23 -1.83 15.15
C LYS A 5 16.32 -0.83 15.88
N GLY A 6 16.85 0.30 16.34
CA GLY A 6 16.10 1.34 17.06
C GLY A 6 15.19 2.19 16.16
N ALA A 7 14.51 3.17 16.75
CA ALA A 7 13.65 4.12 16.05
C ALA A 7 14.40 4.89 14.95
N TRP A 8 13.72 5.24 13.86
CA TRP A 8 14.31 6.04 12.77
C TRP A 8 14.53 7.48 13.24
N THR A 9 15.76 7.98 13.11
CA THR A 9 16.00 9.40 13.35
C THR A 9 15.55 10.23 12.16
N GLU A 10 15.26 11.51 12.38
CA GLU A 10 14.94 12.45 11.30
C GLU A 10 16.04 12.48 10.22
N GLU A 11 17.30 12.45 10.64
CA GLU A 11 18.44 12.43 9.73
C GLU A 11 18.55 11.12 8.92
N GLU A 12 18.20 9.97 9.51
CA GLU A 12 18.12 8.69 8.77
C GLU A 12 16.99 8.74 7.73
N LEU A 13 15.85 9.34 8.08
CA LEU A 13 14.71 9.50 7.17
C LEU A 13 15.04 10.47 6.04
N ARG A 14 15.64 11.63 6.35
CA ARG A 14 16.09 12.62 5.36
C ARG A 14 17.04 11.99 4.33
N ARG A 15 18.04 11.23 4.79
CA ARG A 15 18.96 10.50 3.91
C ARG A 15 18.28 9.44 3.06
N LEU A 16 17.31 8.71 3.61
CA LEU A 16 16.51 7.75 2.86
C LEU A 16 15.73 8.44 1.72
N MET A 17 15.04 9.53 2.05
CA MET A 17 14.25 10.31 1.09
C MET A 17 15.13 10.90 -0.02
N GLU A 18 16.28 11.45 0.34
CA GLU A 18 17.23 12.03 -0.62
C GLU A 18 17.86 10.97 -1.53
N ALA A 19 18.24 9.82 -0.98
CA ALA A 19 18.78 8.70 -1.76
C ALA A 19 17.75 8.18 -2.77
N VAL A 20 16.51 7.94 -2.33
CA VAL A 20 15.44 7.49 -3.22
C VAL A 20 15.11 8.58 -4.26
N ARG A 21 15.00 9.85 -3.84
CA ARG A 21 14.79 11.00 -4.75
C ARG A 21 15.82 11.02 -5.87
N LYS A 22 17.10 10.89 -5.55
CA LYS A 22 18.18 10.89 -6.54
C LYS A 22 18.00 9.80 -7.60
N HIS A 23 17.51 8.62 -7.21
CA HIS A 23 17.22 7.53 -8.14
C HIS A 23 15.92 7.73 -8.94
N LEU A 24 14.93 8.42 -8.37
CA LEU A 24 13.65 8.67 -9.04
C LEU A 24 13.69 9.87 -9.98
N VAL A 25 14.53 10.89 -9.74
CA VAL A 25 14.71 12.04 -10.63
C VAL A 25 15.20 11.62 -12.02
N GLY A 26 16.04 10.58 -12.11
CA GLY A 26 16.45 10.01 -13.40
C GLY A 26 15.34 9.28 -14.16
N GLN A 27 14.18 9.06 -13.52
CA GLN A 27 13.00 8.39 -14.08
C GLN A 27 11.78 9.33 -14.18
N ALA A 28 11.96 10.62 -13.85
CA ALA A 28 10.91 11.62 -13.93
C ALA A 28 10.62 11.97 -15.39
N GLU A 29 9.36 12.21 -15.73
CA GLU A 29 8.99 12.67 -17.06
C GLU A 29 9.54 14.09 -17.30
N PRO A 30 10.30 14.33 -18.40
CA PRO A 30 10.82 15.66 -18.69
C PRO A 30 9.67 16.60 -19.07
N GLY A 31 9.38 17.58 -18.21
CA GLY A 31 8.35 18.59 -18.44
C GLY A 31 8.67 19.93 -17.79
N SER A 32 8.02 20.99 -18.25
CA SER A 32 8.21 22.37 -17.74
C SER A 32 7.56 22.64 -16.37
N GLY A 33 6.97 21.62 -15.74
CA GLY A 33 6.27 21.70 -14.44
C GLY A 33 6.98 20.91 -13.33
N PRO A 34 6.38 20.82 -12.12
CA PRO A 34 6.96 20.03 -11.04
C PRO A 34 7.08 18.56 -11.46
N ALA A 35 8.22 17.94 -11.12
CA ALA A 35 8.58 16.62 -11.61
C ALA A 35 7.55 15.57 -11.17
N THR A 36 6.85 14.96 -12.13
CA THR A 36 5.90 13.87 -11.89
C THR A 36 6.53 12.52 -12.19
N ILE A 37 6.08 11.50 -11.48
CA ILE A 37 6.52 10.13 -11.66
C ILE A 37 5.32 9.19 -11.67
N ARG A 38 5.40 8.16 -12.51
CA ARG A 38 4.40 7.10 -12.52
C ARG A 38 4.37 6.34 -11.19
N LYS A 39 3.18 5.94 -10.77
CA LYS A 39 2.93 5.16 -9.56
C LYS A 39 3.85 3.95 -9.40
N ASP A 40 3.97 3.14 -10.45
CA ASP A 40 4.75 1.90 -10.44
C ASP A 40 6.25 2.15 -10.15
N LYS A 41 6.78 3.27 -10.65
CA LYS A 41 8.19 3.64 -10.48
C LYS A 41 8.52 4.08 -9.07
N LEU A 42 7.53 4.44 -8.25
CA LEU A 42 7.74 4.80 -6.85
C LEU A 42 8.24 3.62 -6.02
N TYR A 43 7.99 2.37 -6.40
CA TYR A 43 8.40 1.20 -5.62
C TYR A 43 9.14 0.13 -6.43
N ASN A 44 9.07 0.16 -7.76
CA ASN A 44 9.78 -0.77 -8.62
C ASN A 44 11.20 -0.29 -8.94
N ASN A 45 12.13 -1.23 -9.11
CA ASN A 45 13.50 -0.99 -9.58
C ASN A 45 14.34 -0.01 -8.74
N ILE A 46 14.01 0.17 -7.44
CA ILE A 46 14.85 0.96 -6.54
C ILE A 46 16.08 0.13 -6.12
N PRO A 47 17.32 0.63 -6.32
CA PRO A 47 18.55 -0.07 -5.93
C PRO A 47 18.76 0.04 -4.41
N TRP A 48 18.04 -0.78 -3.64
CA TRP A 48 18.04 -0.72 -2.17
C TRP A 48 19.42 -0.92 -1.53
N THR A 49 20.35 -1.58 -2.23
CA THR A 49 21.75 -1.72 -1.81
C THR A 49 22.48 -0.39 -1.80
N ASP A 50 22.26 0.45 -2.80
CA ASP A 50 22.92 1.75 -2.96
C ASP A 50 22.28 2.77 -2.02
N VAL A 51 20.95 2.68 -1.89
CA VAL A 51 20.18 3.44 -0.91
C VAL A 51 20.67 3.13 0.51
N CYS A 52 20.89 1.86 0.88
CA CYS A 52 21.34 1.53 2.23
C CYS A 52 22.77 1.98 2.52
N GLN A 53 23.65 2.00 1.51
CA GLN A 53 24.98 2.58 1.66
C GLN A 53 24.91 4.08 1.99
N THR A 54 23.97 4.80 1.38
CA THR A 54 23.77 6.24 1.64
C THR A 54 23.16 6.52 3.02
N VAL A 55 22.27 5.64 3.50
CA VAL A 55 21.67 5.74 4.84
C VAL A 55 22.64 5.27 5.94
N GLU A 56 23.65 4.46 5.58
CA GLU A 56 24.74 3.90 6.40
C GLU A 56 24.31 2.96 7.53
N LYS A 57 23.39 3.39 8.40
CA LYS A 57 23.06 2.73 9.67
C LYS A 57 21.95 1.68 9.57
N ARG A 58 21.34 1.53 8.39
CA ARG A 58 20.16 0.69 8.15
C ARG A 58 20.44 -0.32 7.04
N HIS A 59 19.88 -1.51 7.20
CA HIS A 59 19.90 -2.54 6.17
C HIS A 59 18.95 -2.20 5.03
N TRP A 60 19.25 -2.66 3.80
CA TRP A 60 18.43 -2.41 2.60
C TRP A 60 16.94 -2.76 2.79
N SER A 61 16.65 -3.83 3.53
CA SER A 61 15.27 -4.24 3.80
C SER A 61 14.54 -3.26 4.72
N GLN A 62 15.24 -2.65 5.68
CA GLN A 62 14.68 -1.61 6.55
C GLN A 62 14.40 -0.34 5.75
N CYS A 63 15.31 0.07 4.86
CA CYS A 63 15.11 1.19 3.93
C CYS A 63 13.87 0.97 3.05
N ARG A 64 13.74 -0.21 2.45
CA ARG A 64 12.59 -0.59 1.63
C ARG A 64 11.28 -0.52 2.43
N ILE A 65 11.24 -1.12 3.61
CA ILE A 65 10.03 -1.11 4.46
C ILE A 65 9.65 0.32 4.83
N LYS A 66 10.62 1.16 5.22
CA LYS A 66 10.36 2.53 5.64
C LYS A 66 9.85 3.38 4.47
N TRP A 67 10.44 3.22 3.28
CA TRP A 67 9.96 3.89 2.07
C TRP A 67 8.55 3.45 1.65
N LEU A 68 8.20 2.17 1.77
CA LEU A 68 6.82 1.73 1.50
C LEU A 68 5.82 2.29 2.53
N GLY A 69 6.26 2.52 3.77
CA GLY A 69 5.49 3.27 4.76
C GLY A 69 5.25 4.71 4.32
N VAL A 70 6.31 5.40 3.90
CA VAL A 70 6.26 6.74 3.28
C VAL A 70 5.23 6.79 2.14
N LEU A 71 5.33 5.88 1.17
CA LEU A 71 4.39 5.83 0.04
C LEU A 71 2.96 5.60 0.47
N LYS A 72 2.71 4.74 1.48
CA LYS A 72 1.37 4.52 2.00
C LYS A 72 0.71 5.82 2.45
N HIS A 73 1.44 6.72 3.12
CA HIS A 73 0.88 8.01 3.55
C HIS A 73 0.66 8.95 2.37
N LYS A 74 1.67 9.04 1.49
CA LYS A 74 1.64 9.90 0.30
C LYS A 74 0.50 9.56 -0.66
N MET A 75 0.37 8.29 -1.02
CA MET A 75 -0.62 7.83 -1.99
C MET A 75 -2.04 7.83 -1.40
N ALA A 76 -2.16 7.66 -0.09
CA ALA A 76 -3.45 7.74 0.59
C ALA A 76 -3.94 9.17 0.82
N TYR A 77 -3.13 10.22 0.57
CA TYR A 77 -3.43 11.60 1.00
C TYR A 77 -3.91 11.69 2.46
N GLY A 78 -3.28 10.92 3.35
CA GLY A 78 -3.69 10.82 4.76
C GLY A 78 -5.01 10.05 5.02
N GLN A 79 -5.63 9.45 4.00
CA GLN A 79 -6.88 8.69 4.08
C GLN A 79 -6.69 7.23 3.59
N PRO A 80 -6.03 6.35 4.37
CA PRO A 80 -5.77 4.99 3.92
C PRO A 80 -7.06 4.20 3.69
N VAL A 81 -7.09 3.42 2.60
CA VAL A 81 -8.26 2.58 2.24
C VAL A 81 -8.68 1.66 3.40
N PHE A 82 -7.72 1.16 4.17
CA PHE A 82 -7.97 0.32 5.35
C PHE A 82 -7.73 1.06 6.67
N SER A 83 -8.21 2.31 6.80
CA SER A 83 -8.02 3.20 7.98
C SER A 83 -8.88 2.86 9.21
N GLY A 84 -9.73 1.84 9.14
CA GLY A 84 -10.70 1.46 10.18
C GLY A 84 -12.13 1.79 9.79
N GLY A 85 -13.09 1.45 10.66
CA GLY A 85 -14.52 1.74 10.48
C GLY A 85 -15.11 1.27 9.14
N THR A 86 -16.04 2.05 8.60
CA THR A 86 -16.74 1.76 7.34
C THR A 86 -15.80 1.74 6.13
N LYS A 87 -14.78 2.61 6.09
CA LYS A 87 -13.80 2.64 4.98
C LYS A 87 -13.04 1.32 4.87
N SER A 88 -12.54 0.78 6.00
CA SER A 88 -11.85 -0.51 6.02
C SER A 88 -12.76 -1.67 5.63
N LEU A 89 -14.03 -1.63 6.07
CA LEU A 89 -15.00 -2.65 5.70
C LEU A 89 -15.29 -2.62 4.20
N GLN A 90 -15.52 -1.43 3.63
CA GLN A 90 -15.68 -1.25 2.20
C GLN A 90 -14.44 -1.73 1.42
N GLY A 91 -13.23 -1.37 1.86
CA GLY A 91 -11.99 -1.82 1.23
C GLY A 91 -11.86 -3.35 1.20
N LYS A 92 -12.34 -4.05 2.24
CA LYS A 92 -12.37 -5.52 2.25
C LYS A 92 -13.42 -6.10 1.30
N VAL A 93 -14.61 -5.49 1.24
CA VAL A 93 -15.67 -5.88 0.28
C VAL A 93 -15.13 -5.79 -1.14
N ASP A 94 -14.50 -4.69 -1.49
CA ASP A 94 -13.93 -4.46 -2.81
C ASP A 94 -12.78 -5.40 -3.13
N LEU A 95 -11.88 -5.64 -2.16
CA LEU A 95 -10.81 -6.61 -2.33
C LEU A 95 -11.35 -7.99 -2.71
N ILE A 96 -12.39 -8.47 -2.01
CA ILE A 96 -13.00 -9.77 -2.31
C ILE A 96 -13.64 -9.76 -3.70
N LYS A 97 -14.36 -8.68 -4.05
CA LYS A 97 -15.01 -8.56 -5.36
C LYS A 97 -14.01 -8.56 -6.52
N VAL A 98 -12.92 -7.81 -6.41
CA VAL A 98 -11.88 -7.74 -7.43
C VAL A 98 -11.17 -9.09 -7.55
N LEU A 99 -10.77 -9.71 -6.44
CA LEU A 99 -10.16 -11.05 -6.45
C LEU A 99 -11.06 -12.10 -7.11
N ASN A 100 -12.36 -12.08 -6.79
CA ASN A 100 -13.32 -12.99 -7.39
C ASN A 100 -13.49 -12.71 -8.89
N ALA A 101 -13.48 -11.45 -9.33
CA ALA A 101 -13.62 -11.10 -10.75
C ALA A 101 -12.42 -11.59 -11.60
N MET A 102 -11.22 -11.67 -11.03
CA MET A 102 -10.01 -12.11 -11.73
C MET A 102 -10.02 -13.61 -12.08
N GLN A 103 -10.80 -14.44 -11.38
CA GLN A 103 -10.96 -15.88 -11.67
C GLN A 103 -9.60 -16.62 -11.81
N VAL A 104 -8.65 -16.32 -10.93
CA VAL A 104 -7.31 -16.93 -10.91
C VAL A 104 -7.30 -18.32 -10.27
N GLU A 105 -6.49 -19.23 -10.81
CA GLU A 105 -6.32 -20.59 -10.28
C GLU A 105 -5.15 -20.69 -9.28
N ASP A 106 -4.08 -19.91 -9.47
CA ASP A 106 -2.90 -19.87 -8.61
C ASP A 106 -2.69 -18.48 -7.97
N PHE A 107 -2.02 -18.45 -6.81
CA PHE A 107 -1.61 -17.21 -6.15
C PHE A 107 -0.57 -16.41 -6.96
N ALA A 108 0.22 -17.09 -7.79
CA ALA A 108 1.19 -16.47 -8.68
C ALA A 108 0.54 -15.67 -9.81
N ASP A 109 -0.71 -16.00 -10.17
CA ASP A 109 -1.45 -15.38 -11.26
C ASP A 109 -2.24 -14.14 -10.82
N ILE A 110 -2.23 -13.82 -9.52
CA ILE A 110 -2.91 -12.63 -9.00
C ILE A 110 -2.13 -11.38 -9.43
N ASP A 111 -2.76 -10.55 -10.27
CA ASP A 111 -2.24 -9.22 -10.62
C ASP A 111 -2.48 -8.23 -9.47
N TRP A 112 -1.52 -8.19 -8.54
CA TRP A 112 -1.57 -7.27 -7.40
C TRP A 112 -1.44 -5.79 -7.79
N GLU A 113 -0.95 -5.48 -8.99
CA GLU A 113 -0.84 -4.12 -9.52
C GLU A 113 -2.22 -3.63 -9.95
N GLU A 114 -2.95 -4.45 -10.71
CA GLU A 114 -4.34 -4.17 -11.09
C GLU A 114 -5.22 -4.01 -9.85
N ILE A 115 -5.14 -4.92 -8.86
CA ILE A 115 -5.92 -4.79 -7.63
C ILE A 115 -5.61 -3.47 -6.90
N ALA A 116 -4.33 -3.11 -6.82
CA ALA A 116 -3.89 -1.89 -6.15
C ALA A 116 -4.28 -0.61 -6.91
N HIS A 117 -4.54 -0.69 -8.21
CA HIS A 117 -5.14 0.38 -8.99
C HIS A 117 -6.65 0.45 -8.73
N THR A 118 -7.38 -0.67 -8.79
CA THR A 118 -8.84 -0.71 -8.63
C THR A 118 -9.32 -0.31 -7.22
N ILE A 119 -8.60 -0.73 -6.17
CA ILE A 119 -9.01 -0.48 -4.77
C ILE A 119 -8.76 0.97 -4.32
N GLY A 120 -7.99 1.73 -5.10
CA GLY A 120 -7.55 3.09 -4.79
C GLY A 120 -6.06 3.13 -4.50
N ASP A 121 -5.44 4.29 -4.69
CA ASP A 121 -3.99 4.53 -4.75
C ASP A 121 -3.18 3.97 -3.58
N VAL A 122 -2.92 2.66 -3.63
CA VAL A 122 -2.09 1.94 -2.69
C VAL A 122 -1.04 1.16 -3.44
N THR A 123 -0.05 0.64 -2.70
CA THR A 123 0.96 -0.24 -3.28
C THR A 123 0.46 -1.70 -3.32
N PRO A 124 0.90 -2.52 -4.28
CA PRO A 124 0.58 -3.95 -4.34
C PRO A 124 0.88 -4.68 -3.03
N ARG A 125 2.02 -4.37 -2.40
CA ARG A 125 2.42 -4.96 -1.11
C ARG A 125 1.44 -4.64 0.01
N TYR A 126 0.85 -3.43 0.00
CA TYR A 126 -0.13 -3.04 0.99
C TYR A 126 -1.42 -3.85 0.85
N VAL A 127 -1.89 -4.06 -0.39
CA VAL A 127 -3.04 -4.92 -0.70
C VAL A 127 -2.75 -6.36 -0.27
N GLN A 128 -1.61 -6.92 -0.65
CA GLN A 128 -1.20 -8.28 -0.27
C GLN A 128 -1.23 -8.50 1.24
N ALA A 129 -0.73 -7.54 2.02
CA ALA A 129 -0.74 -7.63 3.48
C ALA A 129 -2.17 -7.66 4.05
N HIS A 130 -3.09 -6.90 3.46
CA HIS A 130 -4.51 -6.90 3.87
C HIS A 130 -5.26 -8.13 3.39
N TYR A 131 -4.97 -8.63 2.19
CA TYR A 131 -5.45 -9.91 1.71
C TYR A 131 -5.02 -11.04 2.66
N TYR A 132 -3.75 -11.09 3.04
CA TYR A 132 -3.25 -12.10 3.96
C TYR A 132 -3.99 -12.06 5.31
N ARG A 133 -4.18 -10.86 5.89
CA ARG A 133 -4.95 -10.69 7.14
C ARG A 133 -6.41 -11.12 6.96
N LEU A 134 -7.04 -10.74 5.84
CA LEU A 134 -8.41 -11.11 5.51
C LEU A 134 -8.56 -12.63 5.43
N LYS A 135 -7.66 -13.29 4.68
CA LYS A 135 -7.60 -14.75 4.55
C LYS A 135 -7.46 -15.43 5.90
N VAL A 136 -6.42 -15.09 6.67
CA VAL A 136 -6.12 -15.75 7.95
C VAL A 136 -7.24 -15.56 8.98
N ALA A 137 -7.89 -14.40 9.00
CA ALA A 137 -8.93 -14.11 9.97
C ALA A 137 -10.30 -14.72 9.65
N ASN A 138 -10.59 -15.02 8.37
CA ASN A 138 -11.96 -15.38 7.95
C ASN A 138 -12.07 -16.74 7.28
N VAL A 139 -10.97 -17.30 6.75
CA VAL A 139 -11.00 -18.58 6.02
C VAL A 139 -10.49 -19.71 6.92
N PRO A 140 -11.36 -20.63 7.36
CA PRO A 140 -10.94 -21.76 8.18
C PRO A 140 -10.09 -22.72 7.36
N LEU A 141 -9.07 -23.34 8.00
CA LEU A 141 -8.20 -24.35 7.37
C LEU A 141 -7.56 -23.92 6.04
N TRP A 142 -7.35 -22.61 5.86
CA TRP A 142 -6.84 -22.03 4.61
C TRP A 142 -5.50 -22.61 4.16
N GLN A 143 -4.69 -23.21 5.05
CA GLN A 143 -3.42 -23.85 4.67
C GLN A 143 -3.62 -25.07 3.76
N SER A 144 -4.80 -25.68 3.78
CA SER A 144 -5.14 -26.88 3.01
C SER A 144 -5.99 -26.60 1.76
N MET A 145 -6.32 -25.33 1.50
CA MET A 145 -7.16 -24.91 0.40
C MET A 145 -6.32 -24.32 -0.74
N SER A 146 -6.76 -24.54 -1.96
CA SER A 146 -6.25 -23.90 -3.18
C SER A 146 -6.61 -22.40 -3.22
N CYS A 147 -5.99 -21.67 -4.17
CA CYS A 147 -6.26 -20.24 -4.36
C CYS A 147 -7.74 -19.99 -4.68
N CYS A 148 -8.29 -20.74 -5.65
CA CYS A 148 -9.69 -20.64 -6.05
C CYS A 148 -10.64 -20.98 -4.89
N GLU A 149 -10.40 -22.06 -4.15
CA GLU A 149 -11.23 -22.42 -2.98
C GLU A 149 -11.24 -21.31 -1.91
N ILE A 150 -10.10 -20.64 -1.69
CA ILE A 150 -10.01 -19.52 -0.75
C ILE A 150 -10.81 -18.32 -1.26
N ILE A 151 -10.67 -17.96 -2.54
CA ILE A 151 -11.39 -16.83 -3.14
C ILE A 151 -12.90 -17.12 -3.14
N ASP A 152 -13.31 -18.32 -3.52
CA ASP A 152 -14.71 -18.77 -3.50
C ASP A 152 -15.28 -18.75 -2.08
N PHE A 153 -14.52 -19.16 -1.07
CA PHE A 153 -14.96 -19.07 0.32
C PHE A 153 -15.14 -17.62 0.76
N LEU A 154 -14.17 -16.76 0.44
CA LEU A 154 -14.28 -15.32 0.74
C LEU A 154 -15.51 -14.71 0.08
N ASN A 155 -15.77 -15.05 -1.20
CA ASN A 155 -16.90 -14.53 -1.96
C ASN A 155 -18.26 -15.08 -1.49
N SER A 156 -18.35 -16.38 -1.17
CA SER A 156 -19.62 -17.03 -0.82
C SER A 156 -20.00 -16.90 0.66
N ARG A 157 -19.02 -16.82 1.57
CA ARG A 157 -19.26 -16.83 3.03
C ARG A 157 -18.94 -15.50 3.70
N VAL A 158 -17.85 -14.84 3.32
CA VAL A 158 -17.36 -13.65 4.03
C VAL A 158 -17.97 -12.37 3.46
N LEU A 159 -18.01 -12.24 2.13
CA LEU A 159 -18.52 -11.07 1.43
C LEU A 159 -19.95 -10.72 1.84
N PRO A 160 -20.94 -11.65 1.89
CA PRO A 160 -22.32 -11.29 2.24
C PRO A 160 -22.43 -10.70 3.65
N ASN A 161 -21.64 -11.21 4.60
CA ASN A 161 -21.61 -10.66 5.96
C ASN A 161 -21.06 -9.23 5.99
N PHE A 162 -19.99 -8.98 5.23
CA PHE A 162 -19.40 -7.65 5.16
C PHE A 162 -20.32 -6.65 4.46
N GLU A 163 -20.98 -7.06 3.38
CA GLU A 163 -21.97 -6.21 2.70
C GLU A 163 -23.16 -5.88 3.58
N GLU A 164 -23.66 -6.83 4.38
CA GLU A 164 -24.76 -6.55 5.29
C GLU A 164 -24.35 -5.57 6.40
N ARG A 165 -23.18 -5.78 7.01
CA ARG A 165 -22.62 -4.84 8.00
C ARG A 165 -22.40 -3.45 7.41
N LEU A 166 -21.92 -3.37 6.17
CA LEU A 166 -21.70 -2.12 5.46
C LEU A 166 -23.03 -1.39 5.21
N LYS A 167 -24.09 -2.09 4.79
CA LYS A 167 -25.43 -1.51 4.63
C LYS A 167 -25.95 -0.92 5.94
N VAL A 168 -25.72 -1.59 7.07
CA VAL A 168 -26.12 -1.08 8.40
C VAL A 168 -25.38 0.22 8.72
N LEU A 169 -24.07 0.29 8.48
CA LEU A 169 -23.25 1.47 8.76
C LEU A 169 -23.61 2.68 7.88
N ILE A 170 -23.88 2.44 6.60
CA ILE A 170 -24.33 3.49 5.67
C ILE A 170 -25.70 4.04 6.11
N LYS A 171 -26.63 3.16 6.54
CA LYS A 171 -27.94 3.57 7.06
C LYS A 171 -27.83 4.39 8.35
N SER A 172 -26.79 4.19 9.16
CA SER A 172 -26.50 5.02 10.33
C SER A 172 -25.83 6.36 10.03
N GLY A 173 -25.64 6.71 8.74
CA GLY A 173 -25.14 8.02 8.32
C GLY A 173 -23.62 8.09 8.12
N GLU A 174 -22.90 6.96 8.10
CA GLU A 174 -21.47 6.97 7.75
C GLU A 174 -21.28 7.12 6.24
N VAL A 175 -20.59 8.19 5.82
CA VAL A 175 -20.28 8.47 4.41
C VAL A 175 -18.97 7.81 4.00
N VAL A 176 -19.02 7.00 2.95
CA VAL A 176 -17.83 6.48 2.27
C VAL A 176 -17.45 7.43 1.15
N SER A 177 -16.38 8.20 1.35
CA SER A 177 -15.75 8.97 0.26
C SER A 177 -14.51 8.23 -0.26
N ARG A 178 -14.36 8.20 -1.58
CA ARG A 178 -13.21 7.65 -2.29
C ARG A 178 -12.58 8.73 -3.17
N ASN A 179 -11.27 8.64 -3.30
CA ASN A 179 -10.52 9.38 -4.31
C ASN A 179 -10.46 8.52 -5.57
N ASP A 180 -10.46 9.19 -6.72
CA ASP A 180 -10.21 8.53 -8.01
C ASP A 180 -8.75 8.05 -8.09
N PRO A 181 -8.47 6.87 -8.68
CA PRO A 181 -7.11 6.37 -8.85
C PRO A 181 -6.22 7.32 -9.65
N GLN A 182 -4.97 7.49 -9.21
CA GLN A 182 -3.97 8.36 -9.82
C GLN A 182 -2.79 7.56 -10.38
N GLU A 183 -2.46 7.86 -11.63
CA GLU A 183 -1.31 7.26 -12.33
C GLU A 183 0.00 8.04 -12.10
N LEU A 184 -0.10 9.36 -11.83
CA LEU A 184 1.02 10.27 -11.70
C LEU A 184 1.04 10.91 -10.31
N PHE A 185 2.19 10.83 -9.64
CA PHE A 185 2.43 11.48 -8.36
C PHE A 185 3.50 12.54 -8.50
N LEU A 186 3.32 13.67 -7.82
CA LEU A 186 4.39 14.66 -7.65
C LEU A 186 5.54 14.01 -6.91
N LEU A 187 6.77 14.15 -7.41
CA LEU A 187 7.92 13.52 -6.77
C LEU A 187 8.09 14.02 -5.34
N PHE A 188 7.86 15.31 -5.08
CA PHE A 188 7.85 15.94 -3.74
C PHE A 188 7.03 17.23 -3.74
N ASP A 189 6.32 17.48 -2.64
CA ASP A 189 5.63 18.74 -2.36
C ASP A 189 6.44 19.57 -1.34
N ASN A 190 6.24 20.90 -1.31
CA ASN A 190 6.93 21.78 -0.36
C ASN A 190 6.46 21.60 1.11
N GLU A 191 5.46 20.75 1.35
CA GLU A 191 4.86 20.45 2.67
C GLU A 191 5.47 19.20 3.35
N ASP A 192 6.70 18.82 3.02
CA ASP A 192 7.39 17.71 3.68
C ASP A 192 7.72 17.99 5.17
N GLY A 193 7.40 19.17 5.73
CA GLY A 193 7.72 19.57 7.12
C GLY A 193 6.92 18.83 8.20
N ASP A 194 5.59 18.75 8.06
CA ASP A 194 4.72 18.02 9.01
C ASP A 194 4.81 16.50 8.80
N TYR A 195 5.25 16.08 7.61
CA TYR A 195 5.47 14.69 7.20
C TYR A 195 6.48 13.92 8.05
N TYR A 196 7.53 14.61 8.55
CA TYR A 196 8.55 13.99 9.41
C TYR A 196 8.00 13.53 10.76
N SER A 197 6.96 14.21 11.28
CA SER A 197 6.40 13.94 12.61
C SER A 197 5.47 12.72 12.64
N GLU A 198 4.69 12.49 11.57
CA GLU A 198 3.75 11.37 11.50
C GLU A 198 4.43 10.05 11.11
N VAL A 199 5.43 10.11 10.23
CA VAL A 199 6.18 8.93 9.77
C VAL A 199 7.13 8.39 10.85
N GLN A 200 7.56 9.20 11.82
CA GLN A 200 8.34 8.73 12.98
C GLN A 200 7.55 7.78 13.89
N ASN A 201 6.21 7.95 13.98
CA ASN A 201 5.34 7.21 14.88
C ASN A 201 4.68 5.96 14.24
N SER A 202 4.98 5.67 12.97
CA SER A 202 4.47 4.51 12.19
C SER A 202 5.53 3.46 11.85
#